data_AF-A0A5Y9ZP22-F1
#
_entry.id   AF-A0A5Y9ZP22-F1
#
_cell.length_a   1.000
_cell.length_b   1.000
_cell.length_c   1.000
_cell.angle_alpha   90.00
_cell.angle_beta   90.00
_cell.angle_gamma   90.00
#
_symmetry.space_group_name_H-M   'P 1'
#
loop_
_entity.id
_entity.type
_entity.pdbx_description
1 polymer ?
#
loop_
_entity_poly.entity_id
_entity_poly.type
_entity_poly.pdbx_seq_one_letter_code
_entity_poly.pdbx_strand_id
1 'polypeptide(L)'
;MGVYTLNFALSFIQDEIKNIMATCKKMPSGVDESNGVILEFSKGTFAFLNSSVVMINDRKGTINGTKGYISVGIISTTLLL
;
A
#
# COMPACT_ATOMS: atom_id res chain seq x y z
N MET A 1 0.66 -9.49 -5.04
CA MET A 1 0.85 -9.01 -3.65
C MET A 1 0.40 -7.56 -3.45
N GLY A 2 0.73 -6.61 -4.33
CA GLY A 2 0.38 -5.19 -4.17
C GLY A 2 -1.11 -4.85 -4.09
N VAL A 3 -2.02 -5.77 -4.47
CA VAL A 3 -3.47 -5.59 -4.29
C VAL A 3 -3.88 -5.47 -2.82
N TYR A 4 -3.12 -6.06 -1.89
CA TYR A 4 -3.46 -6.02 -0.45
C TYR A 4 -3.20 -4.65 0.17
N THR A 5 -2.06 -4.04 -0.18
CA THR A 5 -1.73 -2.68 0.28
C THR A 5 -2.67 -1.66 -0.36
N LEU A 6 -3.05 -1.86 -1.62
CA LEU A 6 -4.07 -1.04 -2.30
C LEU A 6 -5.42 -1.13 -1.59
N ASN A 7 -5.93 -2.34 -1.36
CA ASN A 7 -7.21 -2.53 -0.66
C ASN A 7 -7.18 -1.94 0.74
N PHE A 8 -6.09 -2.13 1.49
CA PHE A 8 -5.93 -1.51 2.79
C PHE A 8 -6.06 0.01 2.72
N ALA A 9 -5.30 0.67 1.83
CA ALA A 9 -5.36 2.13 1.70
C ALA A 9 -6.78 2.63 1.35
N LEU A 10 -7.45 1.96 0.40
CA LEU A 10 -8.79 2.34 -0.05
C LEU A 10 -9.90 2.04 0.96
N SER A 11 -9.70 1.08 1.88
CA SER A 11 -10.64 0.83 2.98
C SER A 11 -10.69 1.97 4.00
N PHE A 12 -9.60 2.75 4.13
CA PHE A 12 -9.51 3.84 5.11
C PHE A 12 -9.61 5.25 4.48
N ILE A 13 -9.14 5.42 3.24
CA ILE A 13 -9.12 6.72 2.56
C ILE A 13 -10.30 6.77 1.59
N GLN A 14 -11.37 7.46 1.99
CA GLN A 14 -12.54 7.74 1.15
C GLN A 14 -12.36 9.07 0.40
N ASP A 15 -11.43 9.06 -0.55
CA ASP A 15 -11.13 10.22 -1.39
C ASP A 15 -10.75 9.78 -2.81
N GLU A 16 -10.84 10.71 -3.76
CA GLU A 16 -10.47 10.45 -5.14
C GLU A 16 -8.95 10.44 -5.31
N ILE A 17 -8.44 9.47 -6.09
CA ILE A 17 -7.02 9.42 -6.46
C ILE A 17 -6.78 10.46 -7.56
N LYS A 18 -5.92 11.43 -7.26
CA LYS A 18 -5.51 12.50 -8.17
C LYS A 18 -4.29 12.11 -9.01
N ASN A 19 -3.34 11.37 -8.43
CA ASN A 19 -2.11 10.98 -9.11
C ASN A 19 -1.58 9.64 -8.58
N ILE A 20 -0.87 8.90 -9.44
CA ILE A 20 -0.23 7.63 -9.12
C ILE A 20 1.21 7.67 -9.59
N MET A 21 2.15 7.47 -8.67
CA MET A 21 3.57 7.27 -8.98
C MET A 21 3.96 5.84 -8.60
N ALA A 22 4.54 5.09 -9.52
CA ALA A 22 4.91 3.71 -9.27
C ALA A 22 6.29 3.37 -9.83
N THR A 23 6.99 2.45 -9.17
CA THR A 23 8.25 1.88 -9.65
C THR A 23 8.34 0.41 -9.26
N CYS A 24 9.06 -0.38 -10.05
CA CYS A 24 9.28 -1.79 -9.77
C CYS A 24 10.71 -2.22 -10.13
N LYS A 25 11.21 -3.22 -9.40
CA LYS A 25 12.31 -4.07 -9.82
C LYS A 25 11.70 -5.31 -10.45
N LYS A 26 12.12 -5.64 -11.68
CA LYS A 26 11.64 -6.82 -12.39
C LYS A 26 12.55 -8.03 -12.15
N MET A 27 11.94 -9.20 -12.11
CA MET A 27 12.62 -10.49 -12.18
C MET A 27 13.08 -10.77 -13.63
N PRO A 28 13.99 -11.75 -13.85
CA PRO A 28 14.32 -12.21 -15.19
C PRO A 28 13.12 -12.69 -16.01
N SER A 29 12.06 -13.18 -15.35
CA SER A 29 10.79 -13.56 -15.98
C SER A 29 9.99 -12.36 -16.51
N GLY A 30 10.38 -11.13 -16.19
CA GLY A 30 9.69 -9.89 -16.57
C GLY A 30 8.59 -9.46 -15.60
N VAL A 31 8.26 -10.28 -14.60
CA VAL A 31 7.29 -9.96 -13.53
C VAL A 31 7.96 -9.10 -12.46
N ASP A 32 7.17 -8.25 -11.79
CA ASP A 32 7.63 -7.47 -10.65
C ASP A 32 8.11 -8.36 -9.49
N GLU A 33 9.38 -8.17 -9.11
CA GLU A 33 9.98 -8.76 -7.92
C GLU A 33 9.57 -7.98 -6.67
N SER A 34 9.71 -6.65 -6.74
CA SER A 34 9.37 -5.69 -5.70
C SER A 34 8.86 -4.41 -6.34
N ASN A 35 7.88 -3.76 -5.73
CA ASN A 35 7.34 -2.50 -6.21
C ASN A 35 7.04 -1.52 -5.06
N GLY A 36 6.99 -0.24 -5.44
CA GLY A 36 6.51 0.86 -4.61
C GLY A 36 5.50 1.68 -5.41
N VAL A 37 4.41 2.07 -4.77
CA VAL A 37 3.36 2.91 -5.33
C VAL A 37 3.04 4.03 -4.34
N ILE A 38 2.91 5.25 -4.84
CA ILE A 38 2.41 6.41 -4.10
C ILE A 38 1.10 6.83 -4.76
N LEU A 39 0.04 6.87 -3.96
CA LEU A 39 -1.24 7.45 -4.33
C LEU A 39 -1.34 8.85 -3.72
N GLU A 40 -1.57 9.86 -4.55
CA GLU A 40 -1.95 11.20 -4.11
C GLU A 40 -3.46 11.33 -4.22
N PHE A 41 -4.11 11.71 -3.12
CA PHE A 41 -5.55 11.93 -3.09
C PHE A 41 -5.89 13.42 -3.22
N SER A 42 -7.06 13.73 -3.79
CA SER A 42 -7.49 15.09 -4.11
C SER A 42 -7.50 16.05 -2.91
N LYS A 43 -7.74 15.56 -1.68
CA LYS A 43 -7.70 16.35 -0.44
C LYS A 43 -6.29 16.45 0.17
N GLY A 44 -5.24 16.06 -0.55
CA GLY A 44 -3.84 16.22 -0.15
C GLY A 44 -3.29 15.12 0.75
N THR A 45 -4.02 14.02 0.92
CA THR A 45 -3.52 12.83 1.64
C THR A 45 -2.69 11.97 0.69
N PHE A 46 -1.68 11.27 1.22
CA PHE A 46 -0.86 10.32 0.47
C PHE A 46 -0.94 8.93 1.06
N ALA A 47 -0.95 7.90 0.20
CA ALA A 47 -0.72 6.51 0.62
C ALA A 47 0.55 5.97 -0.03
N PHE A 48 1.42 5.36 0.78
CA PHE A 48 2.66 4.73 0.35
C PHE A 48 2.51 3.22 0.46
N LEU A 49 2.58 2.54 -0.67
CA LEU A 49 2.33 1.10 -0.78
C LEU A 49 3.62 0.44 -1.26
N ASN A 50 4.04 -0.63 -0.60
CA ASN A 50 5.13 -1.46 -1.07
C ASN A 50 4.75 -2.93 -1.04
N SER A 51 5.20 -3.69 -2.04
CA SER A 51 5.04 -5.14 -2.03
C SER A 51 6.25 -5.81 -2.66
N SER A 52 6.55 -7.02 -2.23
CA SER A 52 7.66 -7.81 -2.72
C SER A 52 7.37 -9.29 -2.62
N VAL A 53 7.89 -10.08 -3.56
CA VAL A 53 7.85 -11.55 -3.50
C VAL A 53 9.14 -12.15 -2.93
N VAL A 54 10.19 -11.34 -2.73
CA VAL A 54 11.50 -11.79 -2.23
C VAL A 54 11.86 -11.21 -0.86
N MET A 55 11.27 -10.07 -0.47
CA MET A 55 11.51 -9.43 0.82
C MET A 55 10.47 -9.89 1.86
N ILE A 56 10.95 -10.29 3.03
CA ILE A 56 10.11 -10.38 4.23
C ILE A 56 10.04 -8.99 4.86
N ASN A 57 8.83 -8.44 4.97
CA ASN A 57 8.54 -7.23 5.72
C ASN A 57 7.60 -7.55 6.90
N ASP A 58 7.38 -6.56 7.76
CA ASP A 58 6.48 -6.68 8.92
C ASP A 58 4.99 -6.78 8.55
N ARG A 59 4.66 -6.57 7.26
CA ARG A 59 3.30 -6.58 6.68
C ARG A 59 2.33 -5.65 7.41
N LYS A 60 2.83 -4.60 8.06
CA LYS A 60 2.01 -3.65 8.81
C LYS A 60 1.53 -2.52 7.92
N GLY A 61 0.45 -1.88 8.34
CA GLY A 61 0.05 -0.59 7.78
C GLY A 61 -0.17 0.42 8.89
N THR A 62 0.16 1.67 8.59
CA THR A 62 0.01 2.77 9.54
C THR A 62 -0.81 3.87 8.89
N ILE A 63 -1.82 4.35 9.61
CA ILE A 63 -2.67 5.47 9.23
C ILE A 63 -2.31 6.63 10.15
N ASN A 64 -1.81 7.71 9.58
CA ASN A 64 -1.37 8.89 10.32
C ASN A 64 -2.38 10.02 10.09
N GLY A 65 -2.87 10.60 11.18
CA GLY A 65 -3.72 11.78 11.17
C GLY A 65 -3.13 12.91 12.01
N THR A 66 -3.79 14.06 12.00
CA THR A 66 -3.34 15.25 12.74
C THR A 66 -3.48 15.11 14.27
N LYS A 67 -4.20 14.09 14.75
CA LYS A 67 -4.50 13.86 16.18
C LYS A 67 -3.89 12.57 16.73
N GLY A 68 -3.07 11.86 15.94
CA GLY A 68 -2.50 10.57 16.32
C GLY A 68 -2.40 9.63 15.13
N TYR A 69 -2.16 8.35 15.42
CA TYR A 69 -2.02 7.32 14.40
C TYR A 69 -2.60 5.99 14.84
N ILE A 70 -2.93 5.14 13.86
CA ILE A 70 -3.34 3.75 14.06
C ILE A 70 -2.30 2.87 13.36
N SER A 71 -1.78 1.86 14.05
CA SER A 71 -0.96 0.81 13.44
C SER A 71 -1.77 -0.47 13.40
N VAL A 72 -1.99 -0.98 12.19
CA VAL A 72 -2.61 -2.27 11.95
C VAL A 72 -1.51 -3.30 11.80
N GLY A 73 -1.72 -4.47 12.41
CA GLY A 73 -0.85 -5.63 12.28
C GLY A 73 -0.84 -6.19 10.85
N ILE A 74 -0.63 -7.49 10.71
CA ILE A 74 -0.46 -8.14 9.41
C ILE A 74 -1.64 -7.83 8.47
N ILE A 75 -1.35 -7.14 7.37
CA ILE A 75 -2.29 -6.88 6.28
C ILE A 75 -2.26 -8.08 5.32
N SER A 76 -3.36 -8.83 5.31
CA SER A 76 -3.60 -9.92 4.37
C SER A 76 -5.11 -10.07 4.13
N THR A 77 -5.51 -10.66 3.00
CA THR A 77 -6.94 -10.85 2.64
C THR A 77 -7.71 -11.79 3.58
N THR A 78 -7.06 -12.47 4.52
CA THR A 78 -7.71 -13.41 5.45
C THR A 78 -8.55 -12.73 6.54
N LEU A 79 -8.76 -11.41 6.52
CA LEU A 79 -9.57 -10.68 7.52
C LEU A 79 -11.00 -10.33 7.07
N LEU A 80 -11.53 -10.98 6.03
CA LEU A 80 -12.91 -10.76 5.55
C LEU A 80 -13.73 -12.05 5.30
N LEU A 81 -13.34 -13.18 5.89
CA LEU A 81 -14.14 -14.41 5.98
C LEU A 81 -14.04 -14.98 7.39
#